data_AF-A0AA35UHB9-F1
#
_entry.id   AF-A0AA35UHB9-F1
#
_cell.length_a   1.000
_cell.length_b   1.000
_cell.length_c   1.000
_cell.angle_alpha   90.00
_cell.angle_beta   90.00
_cell.angle_gamma   90.00
#
_symmetry.space_group_name_H-M   'P 1'
#
loop_
_entity.id
_entity.type
_entity.pdbx_description
1 polymer ?
#
loop_
_entity_poly.entity_id
_entity_poly.type
_entity_poly.pdbx_seq_one_letter_code
_entity_poly.pdbx_strand_id
1 'polypeptide(L)'
;MTPTLCALVMPADRAFAAMGLLNPPSRFVLNAHDRAIFHDAAREVMDADDLLPVNCPALSVVMRLVLRHGTEEWYTRDASRYPEISLIAPISWGAHWLASRLRGFPLTAAHERALGKVSALAGACDVALYDGQCHGFGPYLDGAWTALRALGPVLFWQTVRPATNSITSVPSHGPLKLDHATAEVIQ
;
A
#
# COMPACT_ATOMS: atom_id res chain seq x y z
N MET A 1 -18.27 1.37 -5.96
CA MET A 1 -17.66 0.54 -4.89
C MET A 1 -16.41 1.25 -4.40
N THR A 2 -16.14 1.26 -3.10
CA THR A 2 -14.86 1.78 -2.61
C THR A 2 -13.73 0.82 -3.05
N PRO A 3 -12.52 1.32 -3.40
CA PRO A 3 -11.38 0.50 -3.83
C PRO A 3 -11.06 -0.64 -2.85
N THR A 4 -11.41 -0.42 -1.58
CA THR A 4 -11.23 -1.32 -0.47
C THR A 4 -12.02 -2.62 -0.62
N LEU A 5 -13.31 -2.61 -1.01
CA LEU A 5 -14.12 -3.82 -1.15
C LEU A 5 -13.66 -4.73 -2.31
N CYS A 6 -13.06 -4.14 -3.36
CA CYS A 6 -12.50 -4.90 -4.47
C CYS A 6 -11.35 -5.81 -4.02
N ALA A 7 -10.52 -5.37 -3.07
CA ALA A 7 -9.38 -6.15 -2.59
C ALA A 7 -9.78 -7.53 -2.00
N LEU A 8 -10.99 -7.68 -1.45
CA LEU A 8 -11.42 -8.95 -0.83
C LEU A 8 -11.84 -10.03 -1.84
N VAL A 9 -12.23 -9.64 -3.07
CA VAL A 9 -12.66 -10.55 -4.14
C VAL A 9 -11.57 -10.77 -5.20
N MET A 10 -10.49 -9.99 -5.13
CA MET A 10 -9.37 -10.10 -6.05
C MET A 10 -8.38 -11.22 -5.70
N PRO A 11 -7.58 -11.66 -6.68
CA PRO A 11 -6.36 -12.42 -6.44
C PRO A 11 -5.45 -11.76 -5.39
N ALA A 12 -4.85 -12.59 -4.52
CA ALA A 12 -4.10 -12.13 -3.36
C ALA A 12 -2.91 -11.23 -3.74
N ASP A 13 -2.17 -11.62 -4.76
CA ASP A 13 -1.05 -10.89 -5.35
C ASP A 13 -1.44 -9.46 -5.73
N ARG A 14 -2.56 -9.29 -6.46
CA ARG A 14 -3.05 -7.98 -6.87
C ARG A 14 -3.52 -7.15 -5.69
N ALA A 15 -4.17 -7.75 -4.70
CA ALA A 15 -4.58 -7.05 -3.48
C ALA A 15 -3.36 -6.50 -2.71
N PHE A 16 -2.33 -7.33 -2.50
CA PHE A 16 -1.09 -6.90 -1.85
C PHE A 16 -0.35 -5.84 -2.68
N ALA A 17 -0.23 -6.03 -4.00
CA ALA A 17 0.41 -5.08 -4.88
C ALA A 17 -0.29 -3.71 -4.87
N ALA A 18 -1.62 -3.69 -4.99
CA ALA A 18 -2.40 -2.46 -4.93
C ALA A 18 -2.22 -1.76 -3.57
N MET A 19 -2.24 -2.50 -2.46
CA MET A 19 -1.97 -1.92 -1.13
C MET A 19 -0.57 -1.30 -1.03
N GLY A 20 0.45 -1.94 -1.61
CA GLY A 20 1.81 -1.41 -1.65
C GLY A 20 1.96 -0.18 -2.52
N LEU A 21 1.32 -0.14 -3.68
CA LEU A 21 1.30 1.04 -4.55
C LEU A 21 0.57 2.22 -3.92
N LEU A 22 -0.49 1.97 -3.14
CA LEU A 22 -1.19 3.00 -2.37
C LEU A 22 -0.39 3.48 -1.14
N ASN A 23 0.56 2.67 -0.66
CA ASN A 23 1.37 2.96 0.52
C ASN A 23 2.86 2.68 0.26
N PRO A 24 3.47 3.38 -0.71
CA PRO A 24 4.84 3.11 -1.09
C PRO A 24 5.80 3.47 0.06
N PRO A 25 6.97 2.83 0.14
CA PRO A 25 8.01 3.15 1.10
C PRO A 25 8.30 4.66 1.20
N SER A 26 8.42 5.16 2.42
CA SER A 26 8.61 6.60 2.70
C SER A 26 9.86 7.20 2.03
N ARG A 27 10.86 6.36 1.72
CA ARG A 27 12.08 6.75 0.99
C ARG A 27 11.82 7.29 -0.42
N PHE A 28 10.66 7.01 -1.02
CA PHE A 28 10.35 7.48 -2.39
C PHE A 28 9.97 8.96 -2.48
N VAL A 29 9.82 9.69 -1.36
CA VAL A 29 9.53 11.15 -1.29
C VAL A 29 8.68 11.65 -2.48
N LEU A 30 7.45 11.15 -2.57
CA LEU A 30 6.57 11.40 -3.71
C LEU A 30 5.88 12.75 -3.60
N ASN A 31 5.97 13.56 -4.66
CA ASN A 31 5.17 14.77 -4.82
C ASN A 31 3.70 14.42 -5.13
N ALA A 32 2.82 15.42 -5.20
CA ALA A 32 1.39 15.19 -5.44
C ALA A 32 1.10 14.51 -6.79
N HIS A 33 1.87 14.85 -7.83
CA HIS A 33 1.73 14.25 -9.15
C HIS A 33 2.16 12.77 -9.14
N ASP A 34 3.31 12.45 -8.56
CA ASP A 34 3.79 11.07 -8.46
C ASP A 34 2.85 10.22 -7.61
N ARG A 35 2.29 10.78 -6.53
CA ARG A 35 1.26 10.08 -5.74
C ARG A 35 0.03 9.72 -6.58
N ALA A 36 -0.44 10.64 -7.43
CA ALA A 36 -1.55 10.36 -8.33
C ALA A 36 -1.22 9.20 -9.29
N ILE A 37 0.00 9.18 -9.84
CA ILE A 37 0.47 8.08 -10.70
C ILE A 37 0.48 6.74 -9.95
N PHE A 38 0.95 6.71 -8.70
CA PHE A 38 0.91 5.49 -7.88
C PHE A 38 -0.52 5.02 -7.58
N HIS A 39 -1.45 5.95 -7.35
CA HIS A 39 -2.87 5.64 -7.21
C HIS A 39 -3.47 5.05 -8.49
N ASP A 40 -3.14 5.61 -9.65
CA ASP A 40 -3.61 5.10 -10.95
C ASP A 40 -2.99 3.72 -11.24
N ALA A 41 -1.71 3.51 -10.94
CA ALA A 41 -1.06 2.21 -11.04
C ALA A 41 -1.71 1.15 -10.15
N ALA A 42 -2.09 1.50 -8.92
CA ALA A 42 -2.83 0.59 -8.04
C ALA A 42 -4.16 0.19 -8.67
N ARG A 43 -4.85 1.13 -9.34
CA ARG A 43 -6.09 0.86 -10.05
C ARG A 43 -5.87 -0.05 -11.26
N GLU A 44 -4.85 0.20 -12.07
CA GLU A 44 -4.48 -0.67 -13.20
C GLU A 44 -4.22 -2.10 -12.75
N VAL A 45 -3.49 -2.30 -11.64
CA VAL A 45 -3.26 -3.64 -11.06
C VAL A 45 -4.56 -4.32 -10.62
N MET A 46 -5.55 -3.56 -10.16
CA MET A 46 -6.85 -4.11 -9.79
C MET A 46 -7.70 -4.47 -11.01
N ASP A 47 -7.65 -3.66 -12.07
CA ASP A 47 -8.62 -3.67 -13.17
C ASP A 47 -8.13 -4.43 -14.43
N ALA A 48 -6.82 -4.51 -14.68
CA ALA A 48 -6.28 -5.03 -15.95
C ALA A 48 -6.38 -6.56 -16.05
N ASP A 49 -6.67 -7.13 -17.22
CA ASP A 49 -6.66 -8.60 -17.38
C ASP A 49 -5.24 -9.18 -17.40
N ASP A 50 -4.28 -8.45 -17.97
CA ASP A 50 -2.85 -8.76 -18.03
C ASP A 50 -1.99 -7.56 -17.56
N LEU A 51 -0.77 -7.84 -17.12
CA LEU A 51 0.14 -6.82 -16.55
C LEU A 51 1.23 -6.43 -17.54
N LEU A 52 0.83 -6.25 -18.80
CA LEU A 52 1.71 -5.78 -19.85
C LEU A 52 1.87 -4.27 -19.78
N PRO A 53 3.06 -3.71 -20.10
CA PRO A 53 3.28 -2.27 -20.07
C PRO A 53 2.30 -1.43 -20.89
N VAL A 54 1.81 -1.98 -22.01
CA VAL A 54 0.83 -1.34 -22.88
C VAL A 54 -0.56 -1.22 -22.25
N ASN A 55 -0.92 -2.19 -21.39
CA ASN A 55 -2.22 -2.24 -20.73
C ASN A 55 -2.18 -1.58 -19.35
N CYS A 56 -0.99 -1.42 -18.77
CA CYS A 56 -0.76 -0.75 -17.48
C CYS A 56 0.26 0.41 -17.61
N PRO A 57 -0.12 1.52 -18.28
CA PRO A 57 0.78 2.65 -18.51
C PRO A 57 1.20 3.38 -17.22
N ALA A 58 0.31 3.57 -16.24
CA ALA A 58 0.67 4.19 -14.96
C ALA A 58 1.62 3.29 -14.15
N LEU A 59 1.37 1.98 -14.12
CA LEU A 59 2.26 1.00 -13.50
C LEU A 59 3.65 0.99 -14.17
N SER A 60 3.70 1.13 -15.48
CA SER A 60 4.95 1.29 -16.23
C SER A 60 5.71 2.56 -15.85
N VAL A 61 5.00 3.66 -15.58
CA VAL A 61 5.60 4.90 -15.08
C VAL A 61 6.13 4.72 -13.66
N VAL A 62 5.36 4.10 -12.76
CA VAL A 62 5.80 3.80 -11.38
C VAL A 62 7.10 2.99 -11.39
N MET A 63 7.15 1.93 -12.19
CA MET A 63 8.36 1.11 -12.33
C MET A 63 9.58 1.97 -12.73
N ARG A 64 9.42 2.86 -13.72
CA ARG A 64 10.49 3.79 -14.12
C ARG A 64 10.88 4.78 -13.03
N LEU A 65 9.92 5.29 -12.25
CA LEU A 65 10.20 6.18 -11.13
C LEU A 65 11.01 5.44 -10.05
N VAL A 66 10.61 4.23 -9.71
CA VAL A 66 11.29 3.41 -8.69
C VAL A 66 12.71 3.08 -9.09
N LEU A 67 12.94 2.70 -10.36
CA LEU A 67 14.29 2.47 -10.90
C LEU A 67 15.20 3.69 -10.78
N ARG A 68 14.65 4.92 -10.79
CA ARG A 68 15.43 6.16 -10.55
C ARG A 68 15.79 6.36 -9.08
N HIS A 69 15.06 5.74 -8.17
CA HIS A 69 15.22 5.86 -6.71
C HIS A 69 15.94 4.65 -6.07
N GLY A 70 16.30 3.62 -6.83
CA GLY A 70 17.09 2.48 -6.35
C GLY A 70 17.04 1.22 -7.22
N THR A 71 17.87 0.23 -6.85
CA THR A 71 18.12 -1.06 -7.53
C THR A 71 17.14 -2.17 -7.13
N GLU A 72 15.84 -1.94 -7.22
CA GLU A 72 14.89 -3.07 -7.14
C GLU A 72 14.70 -3.62 -8.56
N GLU A 73 14.89 -4.93 -8.78
CA GLU A 73 14.65 -5.56 -10.08
C GLU A 73 13.12 -5.73 -10.29
N TRP A 74 12.54 -5.04 -11.29
CA TRP A 74 11.08 -5.05 -11.59
C TRP A 74 10.69 -5.90 -12.81
N TYR A 75 11.65 -6.55 -13.46
CA TYR A 75 11.40 -7.37 -14.63
C TYR A 75 11.58 -8.85 -14.29
N THR A 76 10.66 -9.70 -14.73
CA THR A 76 10.93 -11.14 -14.83
C THR A 76 12.01 -11.34 -15.91
N ARG A 77 13.12 -12.02 -15.58
CA ARG A 77 14.27 -12.21 -16.49
C ARG A 77 13.92 -12.93 -17.81
N ASP A 78 12.73 -13.52 -17.94
CA ASP A 78 12.41 -14.53 -18.96
C ASP A 78 11.54 -14.07 -20.15
N ALA A 79 11.15 -12.80 -20.23
CA ALA A 79 10.26 -12.38 -21.31
C ALA A 79 11.02 -11.95 -22.57
N SER A 80 11.27 -12.93 -23.44
CA SER A 80 11.99 -12.78 -24.71
C SER A 80 11.31 -11.91 -25.79
N ARG A 81 10.24 -11.15 -25.48
CA ARG A 81 9.68 -10.14 -26.42
C ARG A 81 8.89 -8.99 -25.76
N TYR A 82 8.24 -9.19 -24.62
CA TYR A 82 7.57 -8.13 -23.84
C TYR A 82 7.57 -8.49 -22.35
N PRO A 83 8.42 -7.87 -21.52
CA PRO A 83 8.44 -8.19 -20.09
C PRO A 83 7.16 -7.75 -19.41
N GLU A 84 6.44 -8.71 -18.86
CA GLU A 84 5.40 -8.47 -17.86
C GLU A 84 6.01 -7.72 -16.68
N ILE A 85 5.24 -6.78 -16.13
CA ILE A 85 5.67 -6.03 -14.97
C ILE A 85 5.59 -6.94 -13.74
N SER A 86 6.72 -7.16 -13.07
CA SER A 86 6.76 -7.94 -11.83
C SER A 86 6.03 -7.20 -10.72
N LEU A 87 5.15 -7.91 -10.02
CA LEU A 87 4.46 -7.39 -8.83
C LEU A 87 5.20 -7.66 -7.51
N ILE A 88 6.40 -8.25 -7.53
CA ILE A 88 7.08 -8.66 -6.28
C ILE A 88 7.38 -7.45 -5.38
N ALA A 89 7.91 -6.36 -5.93
CA ALA A 89 8.18 -5.13 -5.19
C ALA A 89 6.90 -4.52 -4.58
N PRO A 90 5.82 -4.27 -5.34
CA PRO A 90 4.61 -3.70 -4.75
C PRO A 90 3.94 -4.68 -3.77
N ILE A 91 4.05 -6.00 -3.95
CA ILE A 91 3.60 -6.99 -2.96
C ILE A 91 4.41 -6.86 -1.66
N SER A 92 5.75 -6.78 -1.74
CA SER A 92 6.62 -6.57 -0.57
C SER A 92 6.17 -5.33 0.21
N TRP A 93 5.97 -4.21 -0.48
CA TRP A 93 5.57 -2.95 0.17
C TRP A 93 4.21 -3.06 0.85
N GLY A 94 3.24 -3.69 0.18
CA GLY A 94 1.91 -3.93 0.75
C GLY A 94 1.98 -4.79 2.00
N ALA A 95 2.82 -5.84 1.98
CA ALA A 95 3.03 -6.72 3.11
C ALA A 95 3.72 -5.99 4.29
N HIS A 96 4.78 -5.21 4.04
CA HIS A 96 5.45 -4.40 5.08
C HIS A 96 4.49 -3.39 5.71
N TRP A 97 3.72 -2.68 4.88
CA TRP A 97 2.74 -1.72 5.37
C TRP A 97 1.66 -2.41 6.23
N LEU A 98 1.07 -3.51 5.78
CA LEU A 98 0.09 -4.28 6.55
C LEU A 98 0.66 -4.81 7.87
N ALA A 99 1.88 -5.37 7.84
CA ALA A 99 2.56 -5.83 9.05
C ALA A 99 2.75 -4.68 10.05
N SER A 100 3.10 -3.49 9.58
CA SER A 100 3.21 -2.31 10.45
C SER A 100 1.88 -1.93 11.10
N ARG A 101 0.77 -2.03 10.36
CA ARG A 101 -0.58 -1.75 10.87
C ARG A 101 -1.02 -2.78 11.89
N LEU A 102 -0.79 -4.07 11.63
CA LEU A 102 -1.16 -5.16 12.53
C LEU A 102 -0.46 -5.08 13.90
N ARG A 103 0.77 -4.54 13.96
CA ARG A 103 1.48 -4.30 15.23
C ARG A 103 0.81 -3.25 16.12
N GLY A 104 -0.03 -2.38 15.57
CA GLY A 104 -0.70 -1.29 16.29
C GLY A 104 -1.99 -1.69 17.01
N PHE A 105 -2.44 -2.95 16.90
CA PHE A 105 -3.69 -3.43 17.48
C PHE A 105 -3.47 -4.32 18.70
N PRO A 106 -4.46 -4.45 19.61
CA PRO A 106 -4.43 -5.44 20.67
C PRO A 106 -4.23 -6.84 20.10
N LEU A 107 -3.15 -7.51 20.51
CA LEU A 107 -2.77 -8.82 19.98
C LEU A 107 -3.73 -9.89 20.48
N THR A 108 -4.67 -10.30 19.62
CA THR A 108 -5.31 -11.62 19.72
C THR A 108 -4.45 -12.67 19.01
N ALA A 109 -4.61 -13.95 19.32
CA ALA A 109 -3.92 -15.03 18.61
C ALA A 109 -4.14 -15.01 17.07
N ALA A 110 -5.29 -14.53 16.59
CA ALA A 110 -5.56 -14.37 15.16
C ALA A 110 -4.72 -13.23 14.54
N HIS A 111 -4.62 -12.10 15.22
CA HIS A 111 -3.78 -10.95 14.83
C HIS A 111 -2.30 -11.33 14.79
N GLU A 112 -1.79 -12.05 15.79
CA GLU A 112 -0.40 -12.53 15.81
C GLU A 112 -0.11 -13.48 14.65
N ARG A 113 -1.05 -14.39 14.36
CA ARG A 113 -0.93 -15.30 13.21
C ARG A 113 -0.90 -14.53 11.89
N ALA A 114 -1.79 -13.56 11.71
CA ALA A 114 -1.82 -12.72 10.52
C ALA A 114 -0.53 -11.91 10.38
N LEU A 115 -0.06 -11.27 11.46
CA LEU A 115 1.20 -10.53 11.48
C LEU A 115 2.38 -11.42 11.09
N GLY A 116 2.49 -12.62 11.67
CA GLY A 116 3.55 -13.56 11.36
C GLY A 116 3.54 -13.99 9.88
N LYS A 117 2.36 -14.31 9.33
CA LYS A 117 2.23 -14.71 7.92
C LYS A 117 2.52 -13.57 6.95
N VAL A 118 2.01 -12.37 7.21
CA VAL A 118 2.28 -11.19 6.39
C VAL A 118 3.76 -10.78 6.47
N SER A 119 4.38 -10.86 7.65
CA SER A 119 5.82 -10.58 7.80
C SER A 119 6.67 -11.60 7.05
N ALA A 120 6.27 -12.88 7.05
CA ALA A 120 6.95 -13.92 6.28
C ALA A 120 6.82 -13.70 4.77
N LEU A 121 5.65 -13.23 4.29
CA LEU A 121 5.48 -12.81 2.89
C LEU A 121 6.41 -11.66 2.53
N ALA A 122 6.46 -10.61 3.37
CA ALA A 122 7.37 -9.48 3.15
C ALA A 122 8.83 -9.95 3.02
N GLY A 123 9.30 -10.78 3.96
CA GLY A 123 10.65 -11.34 3.89
C GLY A 123 10.90 -12.21 2.66
N ALA A 124 9.93 -13.03 2.25
CA ALA A 124 10.06 -13.85 1.04
C ALA A 124 10.15 -12.99 -0.23
N CYS A 125 9.37 -11.91 -0.33
CA CYS A 125 9.47 -10.96 -1.44
C CYS A 125 10.79 -10.20 -1.43
N ASP A 126 11.29 -9.78 -0.26
CA ASP A 126 12.57 -9.08 -0.14
C ASP A 126 13.74 -9.96 -0.57
N VAL A 127 13.72 -11.25 -0.18
CA VAL A 127 14.70 -12.25 -0.65
C VAL A 127 14.60 -12.42 -2.17
N ALA A 128 13.40 -12.53 -2.72
CA ALA A 128 13.20 -12.67 -4.17
C ALA A 128 13.73 -11.45 -4.95
N LEU A 129 13.56 -10.23 -4.40
CA LEU A 129 14.11 -9.00 -4.98
C LEU A 129 15.64 -8.94 -4.89
N TYR A 130 16.23 -9.48 -3.82
CA TYR A 130 17.68 -9.49 -3.62
C TYR A 130 18.39 -10.56 -4.46
N ASP A 131 17.85 -11.78 -4.48
CA ASP A 131 18.45 -12.93 -5.18
C ASP A 131 18.10 -12.97 -6.69
N GLY A 132 17.18 -12.12 -7.14
CA GLY A 132 16.69 -12.09 -8.52
C GLY A 132 15.94 -13.38 -8.93
N GLN A 133 15.54 -14.20 -7.96
CA GLN A 133 14.78 -15.44 -8.17
C GLN A 133 13.34 -15.27 -7.69
N CYS A 134 12.39 -15.40 -8.61
CA CYS A 134 10.95 -15.25 -8.32
C CYS A 134 10.30 -16.53 -7.77
N HIS A 135 11.07 -17.59 -7.51
CA HIS A 135 10.52 -18.90 -7.17
C HIS A 135 10.18 -19.00 -5.68
N GLY A 136 8.93 -19.38 -5.38
CA GLY A 136 8.58 -19.92 -4.06
C GLY A 136 7.85 -18.99 -3.09
N PHE A 137 7.47 -17.76 -3.48
CA PHE A 137 6.68 -16.89 -2.58
C PHE A 137 5.16 -17.22 -2.57
N GLY A 138 4.64 -18.01 -3.52
CA GLY A 138 3.22 -18.39 -3.63
C GLY A 138 2.62 -18.97 -2.33
N PRO A 139 3.25 -19.95 -1.65
CA PRO A 139 2.77 -20.46 -0.37
C PRO A 139 2.71 -19.40 0.74
N TYR A 140 3.61 -18.40 0.71
CA TYR A 140 3.60 -17.29 1.65
C TYR A 140 2.46 -16.32 1.36
N LEU A 141 2.18 -16.08 0.08
CA LEU A 141 1.08 -15.24 -0.38
C LEU A 141 -0.28 -15.82 0.06
N ASP A 142 -0.52 -17.10 -0.22
CA ASP A 142 -1.76 -17.79 0.16
C ASP A 142 -1.94 -17.84 1.68
N GLY A 143 -0.85 -18.13 2.40
CA GLY A 143 -0.85 -18.17 3.86
C GLY A 143 -1.14 -16.80 4.49
N ALA A 144 -0.55 -15.73 3.96
CA ALA A 144 -0.79 -14.36 4.41
C ALA A 144 -2.23 -13.93 4.10
N TRP A 145 -2.72 -14.20 2.90
CA TRP A 145 -4.07 -13.84 2.48
C TRP A 145 -5.15 -14.56 3.29
N THR A 146 -4.97 -15.86 3.52
CA THR A 146 -5.89 -16.66 4.35
C THR A 146 -5.93 -16.14 5.78
N ALA A 147 -4.76 -15.83 6.36
CA ALA A 147 -4.69 -15.31 7.72
C ALA A 147 -5.33 -13.92 7.86
N LEU A 148 -5.17 -13.05 6.85
CA LEU A 148 -5.84 -11.75 6.81
C LEU A 148 -7.36 -11.88 6.71
N ARG A 149 -7.88 -12.76 5.84
CA ARG A 149 -9.33 -13.01 5.73
C ARG A 149 -9.91 -13.57 7.03
N ALA A 150 -9.14 -14.37 7.77
CA ALA A 150 -9.56 -14.92 9.06
C ALA A 150 -9.71 -13.87 10.18
N LEU A 151 -9.11 -12.68 10.06
CA LEU A 151 -9.41 -11.55 10.95
C LEU A 151 -10.85 -11.06 10.76
N GLY A 152 -11.48 -11.39 9.63
CA GLY A 152 -12.80 -10.92 9.27
C GLY A 152 -12.76 -9.50 8.68
N PRO A 153 -13.75 -9.12 7.85
CA PRO A 153 -13.74 -7.86 7.12
C PRO A 153 -13.65 -6.62 8.02
N VAL A 154 -14.34 -6.62 9.17
CA VAL A 154 -14.42 -5.46 10.07
C VAL A 154 -13.09 -5.15 10.75
N LEU A 155 -12.38 -6.18 11.24
CA LEU A 155 -11.06 -5.99 11.87
C LEU A 155 -10.00 -5.69 10.81
N PHE A 156 -10.08 -6.34 9.65
CA PHE A 156 -9.27 -5.97 8.49
C PHE A 156 -9.50 -4.50 8.07
N TRP A 157 -10.74 -3.98 8.14
CA TRP A 157 -10.98 -2.57 7.83
C TRP A 157 -10.34 -1.60 8.80
N GLN A 158 -10.29 -1.96 10.08
CA GLN A 158 -9.61 -1.15 11.08
C GLN A 158 -8.10 -1.11 10.82
N THR A 159 -7.51 -2.22 10.36
CA THR A 159 -6.07 -2.29 10.07
C THR A 159 -5.70 -1.54 8.78
N VAL A 160 -6.61 -1.47 7.81
CA VAL A 160 -6.36 -0.84 6.50
C VAL A 160 -6.70 0.66 6.47
N ARG A 161 -7.50 1.16 7.41
CA ARG A 161 -7.73 2.61 7.49
C ARG A 161 -6.39 3.31 7.74
N PRO A 162 -6.03 4.34 6.95
CA PRO A 162 -4.98 5.25 7.37
C PRO A 162 -5.37 5.72 8.77
N ALA A 163 -4.41 5.75 9.70
CA ALA A 163 -4.63 6.39 10.98
C ALA A 163 -5.15 7.79 10.64
N THR A 164 -6.46 7.99 10.77
CA THR A 164 -7.02 9.31 10.89
C THR A 164 -6.26 9.83 12.07
N ASN A 165 -5.31 10.75 11.83
CA ASN A 165 -4.80 11.59 12.88
C ASN A 165 -6.06 12.01 13.63
N SER A 166 -6.21 11.45 14.82
CA SER A 166 -7.14 11.96 15.80
C SER A 166 -6.84 13.45 15.79
N ILE A 167 -7.78 14.23 15.25
CA ILE A 167 -7.87 15.63 15.57
C ILE A 167 -8.16 15.58 17.07
N THR A 168 -7.10 15.48 17.86
CA THR A 168 -7.12 15.77 19.28
C THR A 168 -7.63 17.19 19.33
N SER A 169 -8.90 17.29 19.71
CA SER A 169 -9.51 18.42 20.39
C SER A 169 -8.67 19.69 20.32
N VAL A 170 -9.10 20.62 19.47
CA VAL A 170 -8.79 22.03 19.70
C VAL A 170 -9.11 22.31 21.17
N PRO A 171 -8.16 22.75 22.00
CA PRO A 171 -8.50 23.17 23.35
C PRO A 171 -9.52 24.30 23.20
N SER A 172 -10.67 24.18 23.86
CA SER A 172 -11.62 25.28 23.97
C SER A 172 -10.92 26.42 24.71
N HIS A 173 -10.26 27.31 23.97
CA HIS A 173 -10.03 28.65 24.48
C HIS A 173 -11.42 29.24 24.70
N GLY A 174 -11.67 29.61 25.96
CA GLY A 174 -12.94 30.14 26.44
C GLY A 174 -13.44 31.34 25.62
N PRO A 175 -14.64 31.83 25.93
CA PRO A 175 -15.26 32.90 25.16
C PRO A 175 -14.31 34.09 25.01
N LEU A 176 -13.98 34.41 23.76
CA LEU A 176 -13.31 35.64 23.37
C LEU A 176 -14.11 36.80 23.96
N LYS A 177 -13.52 37.49 24.95
CA LYS A 177 -13.97 38.83 25.32
C LYS A 177 -13.75 39.72 24.10
N LEU A 178 -14.85 40.21 23.53
CA LEU A 178 -14.82 41.34 22.61
C LEU A 178 -14.46 42.58 23.43
N ASP A 179 -13.20 42.99 23.37
CA ASP A 179 -12.80 44.32 23.81
C ASP A 179 -13.25 45.34 22.74
N HIS A 180 -14.17 46.20 23.14
CA HIS A 180 -14.58 47.39 22.41
C HIS A 180 -13.44 48.41 22.33
N ALA A 181 -12.68 48.38 21.23
CA ALA A 181 -11.93 49.49 20.65
C ALA A 181 -11.33 48.93 19.35
N THR A 182 -11.65 49.37 18.15
CA THR A 182 -11.49 50.75 17.66
C THR A 182 -12.35 50.87 16.40
N ALA A 183 -13.30 51.80 16.43
CA ALA A 183 -13.95 52.32 15.24
C ALA A 183 -13.02 53.33 14.56
N GLU A 184 -13.30 53.64 13.28
CA GLU A 184 -12.62 54.61 12.40
C GLU A 184 -11.31 54.06 11.78
N VAL A 185 -11.05 54.10 10.47
CA VAL A 185 -11.32 55.11 9.45
C VAL A 185 -11.35 54.41 8.07
N ILE A 186 -12.43 54.51 7.31
CA ILE A 186 -12.38 54.62 5.84
C ILE A 186 -13.48 55.62 5.44
N GLN A 187 -13.05 56.84 5.12
CA GLN A 187 -13.70 57.69 4.11
C GLN A 187 -13.03 57.42 2.78
#